data_AF-A0A7X7G1M7-F1
#
_entry.id   AF-A0A7X7G1M7-F1
#
_cell.length_a   1.000
_cell.length_b   1.000
_cell.length_c   1.000
_cell.angle_alpha   90.00
_cell.angle_beta   90.00
_cell.angle_gamma   90.00
#
_symmetry.space_group_name_H-M   'P 1'
#
loop_
_entity.id
_entity.type
_entity.pdbx_description
1 polymer ?
#
loop_
_entity_poly.entity_id
_entity_poly.type
_entity_poly.pdbx_seq_one_letter_code
_entity_poly.pdbx_strand_id
1 'polypeptide(L)'
;MSTLTHWHYVRRSELKNIIPFIGEVDFIVNTALPYELPILKARLSGYFPRAVKALRGDPKRQDAYIRACRLNDFLAPLTEVADDSIVPAGSLLREFIGGSRYPV
;
A
#
# COMPACT_ATOMS: atom_id res chain seq x y z
N MET A 1 -2.37 10.87 -6.97
CA MET A 1 -3.66 10.60 -7.65
C MET A 1 -3.54 9.49 -8.70
N SER A 2 -2.59 9.58 -9.64
CA SER A 2 -2.39 8.61 -10.74
C SER A 2 -2.38 7.13 -10.32
N THR A 3 -1.69 6.78 -9.23
CA THR A 3 -1.57 5.38 -8.76
C THR A 3 -2.92 4.74 -8.43
N LEU A 4 -3.80 5.43 -7.70
CA LEU A 4 -5.12 4.90 -7.33
C LEU A 4 -6.01 4.70 -8.56
N THR A 5 -5.92 5.59 -9.55
CA THR A 5 -6.73 5.52 -10.75
C THR A 5 -6.27 4.45 -11.74
N HIS A 6 -4.98 4.08 -11.70
CA HIS A 6 -4.39 3.06 -12.58
C HIS A 6 -4.30 1.67 -11.94
N TRP A 7 -4.58 1.53 -10.64
CA TRP A 7 -4.42 0.26 -9.92
C TRP A 7 -5.22 -0.92 -10.52
N HIS A 8 -6.34 -0.64 -11.17
CA HIS A 8 -7.13 -1.66 -11.85
C HIS A 8 -6.36 -2.40 -12.96
N TYR A 9 -5.36 -1.77 -13.59
CA TYR A 9 -4.47 -2.45 -14.54
C TYR A 9 -3.60 -3.50 -13.84
N VAL A 10 -3.02 -3.15 -12.69
CA VAL A 10 -2.22 -4.07 -11.86
C VAL A 10 -3.09 -5.24 -11.43
N ARG A 11 -4.28 -4.95 -10.88
CA ARG A 11 -5.19 -5.99 -10.41
C ARG A 11 -5.64 -6.95 -11.52
N ARG A 12 -5.91 -6.42 -12.72
CA ARG A 12 -6.26 -7.24 -13.88
C ARG A 12 -5.10 -8.18 -14.27
N SER A 13 -3.87 -7.68 -14.25
CA SER A 13 -2.69 -8.49 -14.55
C SER A 13 -2.45 -9.56 -13.49
N GLU A 14 -2.56 -9.22 -12.20
CA GLU A 14 -2.46 -10.19 -11.09
C GLU A 14 -3.46 -11.35 -11.25
N LEU A 15 -4.73 -11.04 -11.52
CA LEU A 15 -5.77 -12.05 -11.67
C LEU A 15 -5.55 -12.98 -12.85
N LYS A 16 -4.84 -12.52 -13.88
CA LYS A 16 -4.52 -13.31 -15.07
C LYS A 16 -3.22 -14.12 -14.90
N ASN A 17 -2.21 -13.53 -14.28
CA ASN A 17 -0.82 -14.01 -14.37
C ASN A 17 -0.19 -14.43 -13.04
N ILE A 18 -0.79 -14.09 -11.89
CA ILE A 18 -0.21 -14.38 -10.56
C ILE A 18 -1.16 -15.27 -9.75
N ILE A 19 -2.40 -14.81 -9.54
CA ILE A 19 -3.37 -15.48 -8.65
C ILE A 19 -3.68 -16.93 -9.08
N PRO A 20 -3.84 -17.25 -10.38
CA PRO A 20 -4.10 -18.64 -10.79
C PRO A 20 -2.95 -19.60 -10.51
N PHE A 21 -1.71 -19.11 -10.58
CA PHE A 21 -0.50 -19.95 -10.52
C PHE A 21 0.13 -20.00 -9.13
N ILE A 22 -0.38 -19.23 -8.16
CA ILE A 22 0.20 -19.16 -6.81
C ILE A 22 0.20 -20.51 -6.07
N GLY A 23 -0.69 -21.45 -6.46
CA GLY A 23 -0.76 -22.79 -5.88
C GLY A 23 0.20 -23.82 -6.51
N GLU A 24 0.85 -23.46 -7.62
CA GLU A 24 1.76 -24.35 -8.37
C GLU A 24 3.23 -24.13 -8.01
N VAL A 25 3.53 -23.15 -7.16
CA VAL A 25 4.91 -22.79 -6.79
C VAL A 25 5.46 -23.70 -5.70
N ASP A 26 6.77 -23.99 -5.77
CA ASP A 26 7.45 -24.80 -4.75
C ASP A 26 7.52 -24.10 -3.39
N PHE A 27 7.65 -22.76 -3.39
CA PHE A 27 7.81 -21.96 -2.17
C PHE A 27 7.08 -20.63 -2.25
N ILE A 28 6.48 -20.22 -1.12
CA ILE A 28 5.91 -18.89 -0.91
C ILE A 28 6.67 -18.23 0.23
N VAL A 29 7.30 -17.08 -0.03
CA VAL A 29 8.00 -16.29 0.98
C VAL A 29 7.18 -15.03 1.26
N ASN A 30 6.79 -14.82 2.51
CA ASN A 30 6.09 -13.62 2.94
C ASN A 30 7.06 -12.69 3.67
N THR A 31 7.32 -11.52 3.08
CA THR A 31 8.23 -10.51 3.64
C THR A 31 7.50 -9.42 4.45
N ALA A 32 6.21 -9.60 4.75
CA ALA A 32 5.42 -8.63 5.50
C ALA A 32 5.97 -8.42 6.91
N LEU A 33 6.05 -7.17 7.36
CA LEU A 33 6.53 -6.81 8.69
C LEU A 33 5.37 -6.15 9.46
N PRO A 34 4.98 -6.68 10.64
CA PRO A 34 3.79 -6.19 11.37
C PRO A 34 3.79 -4.69 11.69
N TYR A 35 4.98 -4.08 11.81
CA TYR A 35 5.14 -2.66 12.13
C TYR A 35 5.05 -1.73 10.90
N GLU A 36 4.88 -2.24 9.68
CA GLU A 36 4.83 -1.42 8.47
C GLU A 36 3.61 -0.51 8.43
N LEU A 37 2.44 -1.03 8.76
CA LEU A 37 1.18 -0.29 8.63
C LEU A 37 1.12 0.97 9.53
N PRO A 38 1.52 0.94 10.81
CA PRO A 38 1.63 2.15 11.64
C PRO A 38 2.56 3.23 11.08
N ILE A 39 3.72 2.82 10.54
CA ILE A 39 4.72 3.72 9.95
C ILE A 39 4.20 4.31 8.62
N LEU A 40 3.65 3.45 7.76
CA LEU A 40 3.05 3.88 6.50
C LEU A 40 1.82 4.76 6.72
N LYS A 41 1.02 4.51 7.75
CA LYS A 41 -0.13 5.35 8.10
C LYS A 41 0.29 6.80 8.29
N ALA A 42 1.36 7.06 9.05
CA ALA A 42 1.85 8.42 9.28
C ALA A 42 2.19 9.16 7.97
N ARG A 43 2.60 8.43 6.93
CA ARG A 43 2.94 8.99 5.62
C ARG A 43 1.75 9.06 4.67
N LEU A 44 0.76 8.17 4.79
CA LEU A 44 -0.30 8.00 3.80
C LEU A 44 -1.65 8.57 4.24
N SER A 45 -1.89 8.74 5.55
CA SER A 45 -3.21 9.08 6.12
C SER A 45 -3.82 10.35 5.51
N GLY A 46 -3.01 11.35 5.19
CA GLY A 46 -3.47 12.61 4.58
C GLY A 46 -3.95 12.50 3.12
N TYR A 47 -3.57 11.44 2.40
CA TYR A 47 -3.85 11.32 0.96
C TYR A 47 -5.23 10.74 0.66
N PHE A 48 -5.67 9.76 1.44
CA PHE A 48 -6.92 9.04 1.17
C PHE A 48 -8.19 9.88 1.35
N PRO A 49 -8.33 10.73 2.39
CA PRO A 49 -9.49 11.63 2.50
C PRO A 49 -9.61 12.57 1.29
N ARG A 50 -8.48 13.08 0.80
CA ARG A 50 -8.43 13.91 -0.42
C ARG A 50 -8.84 13.12 -1.66
N ALA A 51 -8.40 11.86 -1.76
CA ALA A 51 -8.80 10.96 -2.83
C ALA A 51 -10.29 10.65 -2.83
N VAL A 52 -10.85 10.31 -1.67
CA VAL A 52 -12.29 10.06 -1.51
C VAL A 52 -13.10 11.28 -1.94
N LYS A 53 -12.69 12.48 -1.53
CA LYS A 53 -13.37 13.71 -1.95
C LYS A 53 -13.27 13.95 -3.45
N ALA A 54 -12.08 13.79 -4.05
CA ALA A 54 -11.83 14.09 -5.46
C ALA A 54 -12.50 13.09 -6.42
N LEU A 55 -12.65 11.83 -6.03
CA LEU A 55 -13.18 10.77 -6.89
C LEU A 55 -14.69 10.54 -6.70
N ARG A 56 -15.31 11.22 -5.72
CA ARG A 56 -16.73 11.04 -5.41
C ARG A 56 -17.60 11.47 -6.59
N GLY A 57 -18.48 10.57 -7.01
CA GLY A 57 -19.47 10.86 -8.04
C GLY A 57 -18.93 10.86 -9.47
N ASP A 58 -17.68 10.45 -9.71
CA ASP A 58 -17.14 10.24 -11.05
C ASP A 58 -17.37 8.77 -11.50
N PRO A 59 -18.31 8.51 -12.43
CA PRO A 59 -18.61 7.15 -12.88
C PRO A 59 -17.42 6.43 -13.52
N LYS A 60 -16.49 7.18 -14.13
CA LYS A 60 -15.29 6.61 -14.79
C LYS A 60 -14.21 6.22 -13.78
N ARG A 61 -14.33 6.66 -12.53
CA ARG A 61 -13.33 6.43 -11.47
C ARG A 61 -13.88 5.67 -10.26
N GLN A 62 -15.02 5.00 -10.43
CA GLN A 62 -15.70 4.29 -9.35
C GLN A 62 -14.82 3.24 -8.64
N ASP A 63 -13.99 2.47 -9.36
CA ASP A 63 -13.04 1.51 -8.73
C ASP A 63 -12.05 2.22 -7.81
N ALA A 64 -11.47 3.33 -8.29
CA ALA A 64 -10.50 4.10 -7.53
C ALA A 64 -11.15 4.76 -6.31
N TYR A 65 -12.39 5.24 -6.44
CA TYR A 65 -13.18 5.78 -5.33
C TYR A 65 -13.42 4.72 -4.25
N ILE A 66 -13.95 3.54 -4.63
CA ILE A 66 -14.22 2.44 -3.70
C ILE A 66 -12.93 2.02 -2.99
N ARG A 67 -11.81 1.91 -3.71
CA ARG A 67 -10.51 1.57 -3.14
C ARG A 67 -10.00 2.63 -2.17
N ALA A 68 -10.15 3.91 -2.50
CA ALA A 68 -9.77 5.01 -1.63
C ALA A 68 -10.58 4.99 -0.32
N CYS A 69 -11.90 4.76 -0.39
CA CYS A 69 -12.72 4.61 0.81
C CYS A 69 -12.24 3.42 1.66
N ARG A 70 -12.07 2.25 1.04
CA ARG A 70 -11.61 1.04 1.76
C ARG A 70 -10.27 1.25 2.47
N LEU A 71 -9.30 1.88 1.81
CA LEU A 71 -8.00 2.15 2.41
C LEU A 71 -8.08 3.21 3.52
N ASN A 72 -8.88 4.25 3.33
CA ASN A 72 -9.15 5.25 4.36
C ASN A 72 -9.70 4.60 5.63
N ASP A 73 -10.75 3.78 5.48
CA ASP A 73 -11.46 3.17 6.60
C ASP A 73 -10.60 2.08 7.27
N PHE A 74 -9.81 1.35 6.49
CA PHE A 74 -8.86 0.36 7.01
C PHE A 74 -7.75 0.99 7.85
N LEU A 75 -7.21 2.14 7.42
CA LEU A 75 -6.13 2.82 8.13
C LEU A 75 -6.64 3.65 9.32
N ALA A 76 -7.88 4.12 9.29
CA ALA A 76 -8.47 4.95 10.33
C ALA A 76 -8.24 4.44 11.77
N PRO A 77 -8.49 3.15 12.10
CA PRO A 77 -8.34 2.66 13.48
C PRO A 77 -6.89 2.39 13.92
N LEU A 78 -5.92 2.35 13.01
CA LEU A 78 -4.54 1.99 13.38
C LEU A 78 -3.85 3.10 14.19
N THR A 79 -3.00 2.77 15.14
CA THR A 79 -2.14 3.79 15.77
C THR A 79 -1.07 4.22 14.78
N GLU A 80 -0.91 5.53 14.55
CA GLU A 80 0.16 6.04 13.70
C GLU A 80 1.48 6.13 14.47
N VAL A 81 2.59 5.86 13.79
CA VAL A 81 3.93 6.02 14.33
C VAL A 81 4.71 6.92 13.37
N ALA A 82 4.91 8.17 13.78
CA ALA A 82 5.61 9.16 12.95
C ALA A 82 7.13 9.03 13.02
N ASP A 83 7.67 8.62 14.18
CA ASP A 83 9.09 8.36 14.34
C ASP A 83 9.46 6.98 13.80
N ASP A 84 10.20 6.95 12.69
CA ASP A 84 10.70 5.73 12.08
C ASP A 84 12.14 5.37 12.48
N SER A 85 12.73 6.04 13.46
CA SER A 85 14.11 5.78 13.94
C SER A 85 14.34 4.32 14.37
N ILE A 86 13.29 3.68 14.89
CA ILE A 86 13.32 2.27 15.31
C ILE A 86 13.43 1.28 14.14
N VAL A 87 13.11 1.71 12.91
CA VAL A 87 13.17 0.83 11.74
C VAL A 87 14.64 0.57 11.37
N PRO A 88 15.12 -0.68 11.38
CA PRO A 88 16.52 -0.97 11.07
C PRO A 88 16.93 -0.49 9.67
N ALA A 89 18.18 -0.06 9.51
CA ALA A 89 18.69 0.43 8.22
C ALA A 89 18.70 -0.63 7.11
N GLY A 90 18.72 -1.92 7.47
CA GLY A 90 18.60 -3.04 6.54
C GLY A 90 17.17 -3.58 6.37
N SER A 91 16.16 -2.91 6.93
CA SER A 91 14.75 -3.31 6.74
C SER A 91 14.29 -3.00 5.33
N LEU A 92 13.56 -3.92 4.69
CA LEU A 92 12.95 -3.72 3.36
C LEU A 92 12.05 -2.48 3.32
N LEU A 93 11.40 -2.14 4.44
CA LEU A 93 10.56 -0.94 4.53
C LEU A 93 11.34 0.36 4.21
N ARG A 94 12.66 0.38 4.45
CA ARG A 94 13.54 1.53 4.15
C ARG A 94 13.60 1.89 2.66
N GLU A 95 13.22 0.99 1.76
CA GLU A 95 13.06 1.28 0.33
C GLU A 95 11.96 2.32 0.08
N PHE A 96 10.92 2.32 0.92
CA PHE A 96 9.76 3.20 0.78
C PHE A 96 9.87 4.45 1.66
N ILE A 97 10.46 4.32 2.84
CA ILE A 97 10.51 5.39 3.84
C ILE A 97 11.84 6.16 3.85
N GLY A 98 12.86 5.66 3.16
CA GLY A 98 14.22 6.21 3.14
C GLY A 98 15.08 5.75 4.32
N GLY A 99 16.39 5.95 4.21
CA GLY A 99 17.37 5.56 5.25
C GLY A 99 17.97 4.16 5.08
N SER A 100 17.79 3.54 3.92
CA SER A 100 18.40 2.24 3.61
C SER A 100 19.93 2.33 3.60
N ARG A 101 20.61 1.32 4.14
CA ARG A 101 22.06 1.19 4.08
C ARG A 101 22.41 -0.18 3.50
N TYR A 102 23.17 -0.16 2.42
CA TYR A 102 23.71 -1.37 1.80
C TYR A 102 25.16 -1.53 2.20
N PRO A 103 25.61 -2.74 2.55
CA PRO A 103 27.04 -3.00 2.67
C PRO A 103 27.69 -2.70 1.32
N VAL A 104 28.74 -1.88 1.36
CA VAL A 104 29.67 -1.66 0.24
C VAL A 104 30.73 -2.74 0.22
#